data_AF-A0A966FDR8-F1
#
_entry.id   AF-A0A966FDR8-F1
#
_cell.length_a   1.000
_cell.length_b   1.000
_cell.length_c   1.000
_cell.angle_alpha   90.00
_cell.angle_beta   90.00
_cell.angle_gamma   90.00
#
_symmetry.space_group_name_H-M   'P 1'
#
loop_
_entity.id
_entity.type
_entity.pdbx_description
1 polymer ?
#
loop_
_entity_poly.entity_id
_entity_poly.type
_entity_poly.pdbx_seq_one_letter_code
_entity_poly.pdbx_strand_id
1 'polypeptide(L)'
;MKAKSIIRWMIILAILTGMISACNLPVAGPSPEEVQSHRPTLTPMPAVTTAPIRTLTPTITSSPTETSIPHVPENIDTFLARCPTAEEIASIDADIRLVFESDPTVGTLACTRADGSANLTPLQRGAYQALSLMKNLEFDQPLPWTDKSLYEWLINAIDGVRFRSDIENGFCCEPANIINVSTAGYAHLSQKEITQWMDPQSGWGLVWSLMIIMAHEARHNEGYPHTCAAGPTMDNTIAELGANGVVYSLNTWLAYHTEPGFFYTNTPPDYYREQMAYAAASLRQVGFCLEPTVTPGPPPPLP
;
A
#
# COMPACT_ATOMS: atom_id res chain seq x y z
N MET A 1 -14.23 -11.52 -31.01
CA MET A 1 -14.43 -11.07 -29.61
C MET A 1 -13.61 -11.82 -28.56
N LYS A 2 -13.28 -13.12 -28.72
CA LYS A 2 -12.49 -13.89 -27.73
C LYS A 2 -11.00 -13.51 -27.59
N ALA A 3 -10.36 -13.00 -28.65
CA ALA A 3 -8.92 -12.68 -28.64
C ALA A 3 -8.55 -11.45 -27.78
N LYS A 4 -9.43 -10.43 -27.68
CA LYS A 4 -9.18 -9.25 -26.83
C LYS A 4 -9.29 -9.57 -25.33
N SER A 5 -10.08 -10.58 -24.97
CA SER A 5 -10.21 -11.04 -23.58
C SER A 5 -8.93 -11.75 -23.13
N ILE A 6 -8.37 -12.66 -23.94
CA ILE A 6 -7.15 -13.42 -23.61
C ILE A 6 -5.92 -12.50 -23.43
N ILE A 7 -5.76 -11.48 -24.29
CA ILE A 7 -4.67 -10.51 -24.16
C ILE A 7 -4.80 -9.67 -22.86
N ARG A 8 -6.03 -9.35 -22.45
CA ARG A 8 -6.29 -8.62 -21.18
C ARG A 8 -6.00 -9.46 -19.93
N TRP A 9 -6.25 -10.76 -19.98
CA TRP A 9 -5.91 -11.69 -18.90
C TRP A 9 -4.42 -11.94 -18.75
N MET A 10 -3.67 -11.99 -19.86
CA MET A 10 -2.21 -12.07 -19.80
C MET A 10 -1.59 -10.80 -19.23
N ILE A 11 -2.22 -9.64 -19.41
CA ILE A 11 -1.80 -8.39 -18.77
C ILE A 11 -2.03 -8.48 -17.25
N ILE A 12 -3.22 -8.87 -16.76
CA ILE A 12 -3.48 -9.02 -15.30
C ILE A 12 -2.57 -10.08 -14.64
N LEU A 13 -2.28 -11.19 -15.33
CA LEU A 13 -1.33 -12.19 -14.83
C LEU A 13 0.12 -11.67 -14.86
N ALA A 14 0.50 -10.92 -15.90
CA ALA A 14 1.77 -10.19 -15.98
C ALA A 14 1.88 -9.04 -14.95
N ILE A 15 0.74 -8.51 -14.48
CA ILE A 15 0.66 -7.45 -13.46
C ILE A 15 0.99 -7.99 -12.07
N LEU A 16 0.43 -9.14 -11.70
CA LEU A 16 0.80 -9.84 -10.47
C LEU A 16 2.22 -10.42 -10.54
N THR A 17 2.62 -11.01 -11.67
CA THR A 17 4.00 -11.48 -11.85
C THR A 17 5.02 -10.34 -12.00
N GLY A 18 4.62 -9.15 -12.44
CA GLY A 18 5.48 -7.97 -12.55
C GLY A 18 5.83 -7.37 -11.18
N MET A 19 4.86 -7.30 -10.25
CA MET A 19 5.14 -6.94 -8.86
C MET A 19 5.98 -8.00 -8.15
N ILE A 20 5.73 -9.28 -8.43
CA ILE A 20 6.53 -10.39 -7.88
C ILE A 20 7.95 -10.39 -8.47
N SER A 21 8.13 -10.07 -9.75
CA SER A 21 9.46 -9.93 -10.37
C SER A 21 10.27 -8.76 -9.83
N ALA A 22 9.67 -7.87 -9.02
CA ALA A 22 10.33 -6.67 -8.56
C ALA A 22 11.48 -6.92 -7.55
N CYS A 23 11.45 -8.05 -6.83
CA CYS A 23 12.35 -8.30 -5.72
C CYS A 23 13.64 -9.09 -6.06
N ASN A 24 14.05 -9.17 -7.33
CA ASN A 24 15.29 -9.86 -7.69
C ASN A 24 16.53 -8.99 -7.38
N LEU A 25 16.96 -8.96 -6.12
CA LEU A 25 18.34 -8.57 -5.80
C LEU A 25 19.27 -9.78 -5.98
N PRO A 26 20.45 -9.63 -6.60
CA PRO A 26 21.55 -10.55 -6.34
C PRO A 26 21.94 -10.37 -4.87
N VAL A 27 21.56 -11.31 -4.01
CA VAL A 27 22.08 -11.38 -2.66
C VAL A 27 23.59 -11.55 -2.78
N ALA A 28 24.35 -10.47 -2.56
CA ALA A 28 25.79 -10.57 -2.33
C ALA A 28 25.95 -11.32 -1.00
N GLY A 29 26.08 -12.64 -1.10
CA GLY A 29 26.20 -13.50 0.07
C GLY A 29 27.38 -13.05 0.92
N PRO A 30 27.22 -12.92 2.26
CA PRO A 30 28.36 -12.72 3.12
C PRO A 30 29.31 -13.92 3.01
N SER A 31 30.61 -13.65 3.07
CA SER A 31 31.66 -14.64 3.30
C SER A 31 31.26 -15.57 4.46
N PRO A 32 31.57 -16.88 4.42
CA PRO A 32 31.08 -17.84 5.41
C PRO A 32 31.77 -17.63 6.77
N GLU A 33 31.26 -16.67 7.54
CA GLU A 33 31.46 -16.56 8.98
C GLU A 33 30.10 -16.75 9.66
N GLU A 34 29.94 -17.94 10.23
CA GLU A 34 29.10 -18.33 11.35
C GLU A 34 27.84 -17.47 11.65
N VAL A 35 26.78 -17.67 10.85
CA VAL A 35 25.43 -17.19 11.21
C VAL A 35 24.86 -18.12 12.28
N GLN A 36 24.97 -17.72 13.54
CA GLN A 36 24.17 -18.30 14.62
C GLN A 36 22.69 -18.01 14.37
N SER A 37 21.91 -19.08 14.24
CA SER A 37 20.45 -19.04 14.14
C SER A 37 19.85 -18.54 15.46
N HIS A 38 19.67 -17.23 15.57
CA HIS A 38 18.80 -16.65 16.59
C HIS A 38 17.37 -16.64 16.08
N ARG A 39 16.68 -17.77 16.29
CA ARG A 39 15.22 -17.80 16.25
C ARG A 39 14.70 -16.86 17.34
N PRO A 40 13.88 -15.84 17.04
CA PRO A 40 13.24 -15.05 18.08
C PRO A 40 12.39 -16.00 18.93
N THR A 41 12.73 -16.10 20.22
CA THR A 41 11.87 -16.79 21.18
C THR A 41 10.69 -15.87 21.44
N LEU A 42 9.49 -16.31 21.06
CA LEU A 42 8.25 -15.62 21.41
C LEU A 42 8.14 -15.60 22.94
N THR A 43 8.40 -14.45 23.54
CA THR A 43 8.17 -14.22 24.97
C THR A 43 6.67 -14.29 25.23
N PRO A 44 6.18 -15.08 26.21
CA PRO A 44 4.78 -15.08 26.59
C PRO A 44 4.37 -13.68 27.06
N MET A 45 3.24 -13.17 26.57
CA MET A 45 2.67 -11.90 27.06
C MET A 45 2.41 -12.01 28.57
N PRO A 46 2.75 -10.98 29.36
CA PRO A 46 2.44 -10.96 30.79
C PRO A 46 0.92 -10.92 31.00
N ALA A 47 0.46 -11.68 32.00
CA ALA A 47 -0.94 -11.71 32.42
C ALA A 47 -1.41 -10.31 32.84
N VAL A 48 -2.52 -9.86 32.24
CA VAL A 48 -3.19 -8.60 32.55
C VAL A 48 -3.62 -8.62 34.02
N THR A 49 -2.97 -7.80 34.84
CA THR A 49 -3.35 -7.56 36.22
C THR A 49 -4.50 -6.56 36.24
N THR A 50 -5.66 -7.00 36.70
CA THR A 50 -6.87 -6.19 36.86
C THR A 50 -6.69 -5.17 37.98
N ALA A 51 -6.57 -3.89 37.61
CA ALA A 51 -6.58 -2.78 38.56
C ALA A 51 -8.02 -2.49 39.07
N PRO A 52 -8.19 -2.01 40.31
CA PRO A 52 -9.50 -1.73 40.88
C PRO A 52 -10.18 -0.53 40.21
N ILE A 53 -11.45 -0.71 39.85
CA ILE A 53 -12.32 0.28 39.24
C ILE A 53 -12.53 1.44 40.22
N ARG A 54 -12.05 2.64 39.85
CA ARG A 54 -12.37 3.89 40.55
C ARG A 54 -13.70 4.42 40.04
N THR A 55 -14.72 4.42 40.89
CA THR A 55 -16.01 5.06 40.62
C THR A 55 -15.83 6.58 40.58
N LEU A 56 -15.85 7.16 39.39
CA LEU A 56 -15.88 8.61 39.21
C LEU A 56 -17.34 9.07 39.10
N THR A 57 -17.72 10.02 39.96
CA THR A 57 -19.01 10.70 39.94
C THR A 57 -19.12 11.59 38.70
N PRO A 58 -20.16 11.45 37.85
CA PRO A 58 -20.28 12.26 36.65
C PRO A 58 -20.71 13.68 37.01
N THR A 59 -19.89 14.66 36.63
CA THR A 59 -20.28 16.07 36.60
C THR A 59 -20.93 16.31 35.24
N ILE A 60 -22.25 16.53 35.23
CA ILE A 60 -23.00 16.84 34.01
C ILE A 60 -22.79 18.32 33.70
N THR A 61 -21.78 18.61 32.88
CA THR A 61 -21.63 19.91 32.23
C THR A 61 -22.39 19.85 30.90
N SER A 62 -23.53 20.52 30.83
CA SER A 62 -24.31 20.68 29.61
C SER A 62 -23.58 21.60 28.64
N SER A 63 -22.77 21.02 27.74
CA SER A 63 -22.26 21.72 26.55
C SER A 63 -23.38 21.83 25.50
N PRO A 64 -23.44 22.96 24.76
CA PRO A 64 -24.42 23.11 23.69
C PRO A 64 -24.21 22.05 22.62
N THR A 65 -25.26 21.30 22.30
CA THR A 65 -25.30 20.32 21.21
C THR A 65 -25.15 21.06 19.87
N GLU A 66 -23.92 21.21 19.42
CA GLU A 66 -23.64 21.60 18.05
C GLU A 66 -24.20 20.50 17.15
N THR A 67 -25.20 20.86 16.34
CA THR A 67 -25.82 19.94 15.39
C THR A 67 -24.78 19.66 14.33
N SER A 68 -24.01 18.58 14.49
CA SER A 68 -23.07 18.11 13.48
C SER A 68 -23.89 17.76 12.23
N ILE A 69 -23.78 18.58 11.19
CA ILE A 69 -24.23 18.21 9.86
C ILE A 69 -23.56 16.86 9.56
N PRO A 70 -24.30 15.83 9.10
CA PRO A 70 -23.68 14.56 8.73
C PRO A 70 -22.57 14.83 7.73
N HIS A 71 -21.31 14.65 8.15
CA HIS A 71 -20.18 14.69 7.26
C HIS A 71 -20.30 13.45 6.39
N VAL A 72 -20.75 13.62 5.15
CA VAL A 72 -20.67 12.54 4.16
C VAL A 72 -19.17 12.38 3.88
N PRO A 73 -18.57 11.23 4.23
CA PRO A 73 -17.15 11.03 3.97
C PRO A 73 -16.89 11.22 2.48
N GLU A 74 -15.86 12.02 2.18
CA GLU A 74 -15.38 12.21 0.81
C GLU A 74 -14.97 10.84 0.26
N ASN A 75 -15.54 10.40 -0.87
CA ASN A 75 -15.11 9.15 -1.49
C ASN A 75 -13.69 9.28 -2.07
N ILE A 76 -13.05 8.14 -2.30
CA ILE A 76 -11.65 8.05 -2.71
C ILE A 76 -11.38 8.74 -4.04
N ASP A 77 -12.32 8.69 -4.99
CA ASP A 77 -12.18 9.38 -6.27
C ASP A 77 -12.17 10.90 -6.08
N THR A 78 -13.00 11.42 -5.18
CA THR A 78 -13.06 12.85 -4.85
C THR A 78 -11.78 13.27 -4.11
N PHE A 79 -11.35 12.47 -3.13
CA PHE A 79 -10.10 12.68 -2.40
C PHE A 79 -8.88 12.75 -3.32
N LEU A 80 -8.80 11.84 -4.29
CA LEU A 80 -7.70 11.78 -5.25
C LEU A 80 -7.83 12.79 -6.39
N ALA A 81 -9.03 13.31 -6.66
CA ALA A 81 -9.25 14.31 -7.72
C ALA A 81 -8.64 15.67 -7.38
N ARG A 82 -8.56 16.04 -6.10
CA ARG A 82 -7.91 17.27 -5.64
C ARG A 82 -6.39 17.14 -5.59
N CYS A 83 -5.73 18.29 -5.50
CA CYS A 83 -4.31 18.37 -5.14
C CYS A 83 -4.17 18.32 -3.61
N PRO A 84 -3.09 17.71 -3.08
CA PRO A 84 -2.77 17.83 -1.67
C PRO A 84 -2.47 19.30 -1.37
N THR A 85 -3.01 19.80 -0.26
CA THR A 85 -2.77 21.15 0.24
C THR A 85 -1.31 21.34 0.65
N ALA A 86 -0.85 22.59 0.77
CA ALA A 86 0.49 22.87 1.28
C ALA A 86 0.71 22.29 2.68
N GLU A 87 -0.32 22.30 3.53
CA GLU A 87 -0.29 21.74 4.89
C GLU A 87 -0.19 20.21 4.89
N GLU A 88 -0.93 19.52 4.01
CA GLU A 88 -0.82 18.07 3.85
C GLU A 88 0.58 17.67 3.38
N ILE A 89 1.13 18.37 2.38
CA ILE A 89 2.49 18.15 1.88
C ILE A 89 3.51 18.34 3.01
N ALA A 90 3.42 19.46 3.74
CA ALA A 90 4.33 19.75 4.84
C ALA A 90 4.23 18.72 5.97
N SER A 91 3.03 18.19 6.23
CA SER A 91 2.85 17.12 7.20
C SER A 91 3.51 15.81 6.75
N ILE A 92 3.43 15.45 5.47
CA ILE A 92 4.11 14.26 4.95
C ILE A 92 5.63 14.46 4.97
N ASP A 93 6.12 15.63 4.55
CA ASP A 93 7.55 15.95 4.53
C ASP A 93 8.21 15.96 5.92
N ALA A 94 7.41 16.21 6.98
CA ALA A 94 7.86 16.12 8.36
C ALA A 94 8.02 14.67 8.85
N ASP A 95 7.26 13.75 8.28
CA ASP A 95 7.16 12.36 8.72
C ASP A 95 8.06 11.42 7.90
N ILE A 96 8.22 11.66 6.59
CA ILE A 96 8.96 10.77 5.68
C ILE A 96 9.62 11.54 4.53
N ARG A 97 10.84 11.13 4.14
CA ARG A 97 11.58 11.80 3.05
C ARG A 97 11.19 11.25 1.68
N LEU A 98 10.69 12.11 0.80
CA LEU A 98 10.52 11.80 -0.63
C LEU A 98 11.65 12.40 -1.47
N VAL A 99 12.28 11.60 -2.34
CA VAL A 99 13.32 12.05 -3.27
C VAL A 99 12.99 11.59 -4.68
N PHE A 100 12.89 12.54 -5.61
CA PHE A 100 12.63 12.27 -7.02
C PHE A 100 13.93 12.47 -7.83
N GLU A 101 14.74 11.42 -7.95
CA GLU A 101 15.96 11.46 -8.78
C GLU A 101 15.63 11.33 -10.26
N SER A 102 14.50 10.69 -10.55
CA SER A 102 13.91 10.63 -11.86
C SER A 102 12.40 10.85 -11.77
N ASP A 103 11.86 11.59 -12.73
CA ASP A 103 10.44 11.84 -12.88
C ASP A 103 10.09 11.91 -14.38
N PRO A 104 9.51 10.83 -14.96
CA PRO A 104 9.17 10.81 -16.39
C PRO A 104 8.01 11.75 -16.74
N THR A 105 7.35 12.33 -15.74
CA THR A 105 6.23 13.26 -15.90
C THR A 105 6.64 14.73 -15.77
N VAL A 106 7.95 14.99 -15.64
CA VAL A 106 8.52 16.33 -15.63
C VAL A 106 8.11 17.13 -16.87
N GLY A 107 7.86 18.42 -16.69
CA GLY A 107 7.39 19.32 -17.75
C GLY A 107 5.86 19.45 -17.83
N THR A 108 5.10 18.62 -17.12
CA THR A 108 3.66 18.78 -16.94
C THR A 108 3.34 18.95 -15.45
N LEU A 109 2.64 20.01 -15.07
CA LEU A 109 2.16 20.19 -13.70
C LEU A 109 0.76 19.59 -13.54
N ALA A 110 0.58 18.77 -12.51
CA ALA A 110 -0.70 18.25 -12.07
C ALA A 110 -1.31 19.05 -10.92
N CYS A 111 -0.47 19.80 -10.19
CA CYS A 111 -0.85 20.73 -9.12
C CYS A 111 -0.02 22.00 -9.22
N THR A 112 -0.57 23.12 -8.72
CA THR A 112 0.14 24.40 -8.70
C THR A 112 0.08 25.06 -7.34
N ARG A 113 1.09 25.89 -7.05
CA ARG A 113 1.10 26.73 -5.85
C ARG A 113 -0.02 27.78 -5.84
N ALA A 114 -0.42 28.27 -7.02
CA ALA A 114 -1.50 29.24 -7.15
C ALA A 114 -2.84 28.67 -6.67
N ASP A 115 -3.01 27.35 -6.77
CA ASP A 115 -4.20 26.62 -6.33
C ASP A 115 -4.11 26.11 -4.87
N GLY A 116 -3.15 26.62 -4.07
CA GLY A 116 -3.01 26.27 -2.65
C GLY A 116 -2.21 24.99 -2.36
N SER A 117 -1.53 24.43 -3.37
CA SER A 117 -0.68 23.24 -3.26
C SER A 117 0.82 23.60 -3.41
N ALA A 118 1.63 22.65 -3.89
CA ALA A 118 2.93 22.88 -4.50
C ALA A 118 2.84 22.71 -6.03
N ASN A 119 3.88 23.14 -6.74
CA ASN A 119 4.03 22.80 -8.16
C ASN A 119 4.48 21.35 -8.26
N LEU A 120 3.53 20.43 -8.42
CA LEU A 120 3.79 18.99 -8.47
C LEU A 120 3.55 18.47 -9.88
N THR A 121 4.44 17.59 -10.34
CA THR A 121 4.19 16.73 -11.50
C THR A 121 3.15 15.65 -11.17
N PRO A 122 2.59 14.92 -12.17
CA PRO A 122 1.74 13.77 -11.91
C PRO A 122 2.34 12.71 -10.97
N LEU A 123 3.61 12.33 -11.14
CA LEU A 123 4.26 11.35 -10.26
C LEU A 123 4.37 11.87 -8.83
N GLN A 124 4.82 13.12 -8.67
CA GLN A 124 4.96 13.75 -7.35
C GLN A 124 3.60 13.86 -6.65
N ARG A 125 2.56 14.31 -7.38
CA ARG A 125 1.18 14.34 -6.87
C ARG A 125 0.75 12.94 -6.41
N GLY A 126 0.99 11.91 -7.22
CA GLY A 126 0.69 10.53 -6.87
C GLY A 126 1.35 10.11 -5.56
N ALA A 127 2.66 10.34 -5.42
CA ALA A 127 3.40 9.99 -4.21
C ALA A 127 2.81 10.63 -2.94
N TYR A 128 2.55 11.94 -2.95
CA TYR A 128 1.92 12.62 -1.81
C TYR A 128 0.49 12.15 -1.55
N GLN A 129 -0.30 11.92 -2.61
CA GLN A 129 -1.66 11.42 -2.49
C GLN A 129 -1.71 10.00 -1.92
N ALA A 130 -0.79 9.11 -2.30
CA ALA A 130 -0.72 7.76 -1.75
C ALA A 130 -0.46 7.79 -0.24
N LEU A 131 0.50 8.61 0.21
CA LEU A 131 0.81 8.76 1.62
C LEU A 131 -0.31 9.45 2.41
N SER A 132 -0.91 10.50 1.85
CA SER A 132 -2.06 11.17 2.44
C SER A 132 -3.24 10.21 2.57
N LEU A 133 -3.47 9.37 1.56
CA LEU A 133 -4.48 8.32 1.59
C LEU A 133 -4.19 7.31 2.70
N MET A 134 -2.97 6.77 2.78
CA MET A 134 -2.58 5.86 3.87
C MET A 134 -2.79 6.49 5.25
N LYS A 135 -2.58 7.80 5.39
CA LYS A 135 -2.76 8.56 6.64
C LYS A 135 -4.23 8.73 7.04
N ASN A 136 -5.15 8.77 6.06
CA ASN A 136 -6.58 8.93 6.29
C ASN A 136 -7.36 7.60 6.19
N LEU A 137 -6.70 6.50 5.84
CA LEU A 137 -7.33 5.19 5.79
C LEU A 137 -7.57 4.66 7.20
N GLU A 138 -8.85 4.47 7.52
CA GLU A 138 -9.28 3.81 8.74
C GLU A 138 -9.75 2.38 8.44
N PHE A 139 -9.39 1.48 9.35
CA PHE A 139 -9.85 0.10 9.32
C PHE A 139 -10.68 -0.22 10.56
N ASP A 140 -11.78 -0.96 10.38
CA ASP A 140 -12.64 -1.40 11.48
C ASP A 140 -12.07 -2.61 12.26
N GLN A 141 -10.92 -3.12 11.83
CA GLN A 141 -10.11 -4.15 12.48
C GLN A 141 -8.63 -3.76 12.46
N PRO A 142 -7.85 -4.14 13.49
CA PRO A 142 -6.41 -3.89 13.51
C PRO A 142 -5.69 -4.62 12.37
N LEU A 143 -4.58 -4.06 11.90
CA LEU A 143 -3.74 -4.72 10.90
C LEU A 143 -3.08 -5.98 11.50
N PRO A 144 -3.01 -7.13 10.80
CA PRO A 144 -2.49 -8.37 11.39
C PRO A 144 -1.02 -8.34 11.81
N TRP A 145 -0.22 -7.42 11.27
CA TRP A 145 1.23 -7.36 11.47
C TRP A 145 1.68 -6.22 12.40
N THR A 146 0.78 -5.32 12.80
CA THR A 146 1.11 -4.13 13.60
C THR A 146 -0.08 -3.64 14.40
N ASP A 147 0.17 -3.00 15.54
CA ASP A 147 -0.83 -2.32 16.36
C ASP A 147 -1.07 -0.85 15.96
N LYS A 148 -0.34 -0.36 14.96
CA LYS A 148 -0.41 1.03 14.45
C LYS A 148 -1.40 1.14 13.28
N SER A 149 -1.79 2.37 12.93
CA SER A 149 -2.41 2.62 11.63
C SER A 149 -1.42 2.30 10.48
N LEU A 150 -1.94 2.13 9.26
CA LEU A 150 -1.11 1.81 8.08
C LEU A 150 0.01 2.84 7.86
N TYR A 151 -0.32 4.13 7.97
CA TYR A 151 0.65 5.20 7.79
C TYR A 151 1.66 5.29 8.93
N GLU A 152 1.20 5.23 10.18
CA GLU A 152 2.10 5.24 11.34
C GLU A 152 3.06 4.04 11.29
N TRP A 153 2.58 2.85 10.94
CA TRP A 153 3.45 1.70 10.73
C TRP A 153 4.47 1.97 9.62
N LEU A 154 4.04 2.45 8.46
CA LEU A 154 4.94 2.73 7.35
C LEU A 154 6.08 3.67 7.77
N ILE A 155 5.78 4.83 8.35
CA ILE A 155 6.81 5.82 8.72
C ILE A 155 7.68 5.39 9.92
N ASN A 156 7.27 4.35 10.67
CA ASN A 156 8.15 3.71 11.66
C ASN A 156 9.03 2.63 11.03
N ALA A 157 8.57 2.02 9.94
CA ALA A 157 9.28 0.96 9.24
C ALA A 157 10.32 1.49 8.25
N ILE A 158 10.20 2.71 7.72
CA ILE A 158 11.14 3.31 6.76
C ILE A 158 11.38 4.80 7.03
N ASP A 159 12.51 5.33 6.58
CA ASP A 159 12.88 6.75 6.68
C ASP A 159 12.51 7.54 5.40
N GLY A 160 12.28 6.86 4.27
CA GLY A 160 12.03 7.54 3.01
C GLY A 160 11.79 6.66 1.79
N VAL A 161 11.45 7.33 0.69
CA VAL A 161 11.22 6.74 -0.64
C VAL A 161 12.01 7.53 -1.71
N ARG A 162 12.74 6.81 -2.56
CA ARG A 162 13.50 7.34 -3.70
C ARG A 162 12.90 6.86 -5.01
N PHE A 163 12.59 7.77 -5.91
CA PHE A 163 12.10 7.49 -7.25
C PHE A 163 13.24 7.58 -8.26
N ARG A 164 13.52 6.48 -8.96
CA ARG A 164 14.75 6.28 -9.75
C ARG A 164 14.48 5.57 -11.07
N SER A 165 15.17 5.96 -12.14
CA SER A 165 15.05 5.30 -13.46
C SER A 165 16.19 4.37 -13.81
N ASP A 166 17.23 4.27 -12.97
CA ASP A 166 18.39 3.41 -13.17
C ASP A 166 18.22 2.00 -12.56
N ILE A 167 17.03 1.72 -12.03
CA ILE A 167 16.64 0.43 -11.45
C ILE A 167 15.49 -0.15 -12.28
N GLU A 168 15.51 -1.45 -12.52
CA GLU A 168 14.42 -2.12 -13.24
C GLU A 168 13.17 -2.21 -12.35
N ASN A 169 13.39 -2.53 -11.09
CA ASN A 169 12.35 -2.89 -10.14
C ASN A 169 12.46 -2.12 -8.83
N GLY A 170 11.34 -2.00 -8.10
CA GLY A 170 11.35 -1.45 -6.75
C GLY A 170 11.92 -2.45 -5.75
N PHE A 171 12.61 -1.95 -4.73
CA PHE A 171 13.18 -2.76 -3.66
C PHE A 171 13.46 -1.91 -2.41
N CYS A 172 13.56 -2.58 -1.27
CA CYS A 172 14.04 -2.04 -0.01
C CYS A 172 15.27 -2.82 0.49
N CYS A 173 16.18 -2.24 1.28
CA CYS A 173 16.36 -0.82 1.55
C CYS A 173 17.85 -0.50 1.45
N GLU A 174 18.28 -0.05 0.28
CA GLU A 174 19.66 0.41 0.04
C GLU A 174 19.64 1.86 -0.51
N PRO A 175 20.05 2.87 0.28
CA PRO A 175 20.57 2.78 1.65
C PRO A 175 19.50 2.35 2.68
N ALA A 176 19.94 1.99 3.88
CA ALA A 176 19.07 1.49 4.97
C ALA A 176 17.83 2.37 5.18
N ASN A 177 16.69 1.73 5.44
CA ASN A 177 15.38 2.35 5.63
C ASN A 177 14.85 3.19 4.44
N ILE A 178 15.44 3.10 3.24
CA ILE A 178 14.94 3.81 2.06
C ILE A 178 14.41 2.83 1.02
N ILE A 179 13.11 2.95 0.71
CA ILE A 179 12.50 2.25 -0.42
C ILE A 179 12.96 2.89 -1.72
N ASN A 180 13.42 2.10 -2.68
CA ASN A 180 13.68 2.56 -4.04
C ASN A 180 12.52 2.13 -4.94
N VAL A 181 11.89 3.07 -5.64
CA VAL A 181 10.79 2.86 -6.58
C VAL A 181 11.29 3.12 -7.99
N SER A 182 11.16 2.12 -8.87
CA SER A 182 11.47 2.27 -10.30
C SER A 182 10.48 3.20 -10.98
N THR A 183 10.98 4.21 -11.69
CA THR A 183 10.18 5.12 -12.52
C THR A 183 10.16 4.73 -13.99
N ALA A 184 10.90 3.70 -14.40
CA ALA A 184 10.97 3.28 -15.80
C ALA A 184 9.59 2.87 -16.34
N GLY A 185 8.79 2.17 -15.54
CA GLY A 185 7.42 1.78 -15.91
C GLY A 185 6.44 2.96 -16.03
N TYR A 186 6.67 4.05 -15.30
CA TYR A 186 5.76 5.20 -15.26
C TYR A 186 5.76 5.99 -16.56
N ALA A 187 6.83 5.90 -17.38
CA ALA A 187 6.87 6.54 -18.69
C ALA A 187 5.83 5.98 -19.67
N HIS A 188 5.28 4.79 -19.39
CA HIS A 188 4.27 4.13 -20.22
C HIS A 188 2.85 4.25 -19.64
N LEU A 189 2.72 4.82 -18.44
CA LEU A 189 1.43 5.01 -17.78
C LEU A 189 0.81 6.34 -18.19
N SER A 190 -0.50 6.33 -18.37
CA SER A 190 -1.27 7.56 -18.50
C SER A 190 -1.28 8.32 -17.17
N GLN A 191 -1.48 9.65 -17.24
CA GLN A 191 -1.66 10.46 -16.03
C GLN A 191 -2.78 9.91 -15.12
N LYS A 192 -3.82 9.32 -15.72
CA LYS A 192 -4.93 8.69 -15.01
C LYS A 192 -4.45 7.52 -14.14
N GLU A 193 -3.63 6.63 -14.68
CA GLU A 193 -3.05 5.48 -13.97
C GLU A 193 -2.06 5.88 -12.87
N ILE A 194 -1.48 7.09 -12.96
CA ILE A 194 -0.55 7.60 -11.93
C ILE A 194 -1.30 8.29 -10.78
N THR A 195 -2.48 8.86 -11.06
CA THR A 195 -3.16 9.77 -10.11
C THR A 195 -4.50 9.28 -9.57
N GLN A 196 -5.07 8.23 -10.14
CA GLN A 196 -6.31 7.62 -9.65
C GLN A 196 -6.05 6.38 -8.80
N TRP A 197 -7.00 6.01 -7.95
CA TRP A 197 -6.91 4.81 -7.12
C TRP A 197 -6.65 3.57 -7.98
N MET A 198 -7.50 3.38 -8.99
CA MET A 198 -7.38 2.35 -10.00
C MET A 198 -8.12 2.80 -11.26
N ASP A 199 -7.44 2.82 -12.41
CA ASP A 199 -8.05 2.97 -13.71
C ASP A 199 -8.83 1.70 -14.06
N PRO A 200 -10.15 1.78 -14.30
CA PRO A 200 -10.94 0.61 -14.63
C PRO A 200 -10.59 -0.03 -15.97
N GLN A 201 -9.85 0.63 -16.87
CA GLN A 201 -9.51 0.00 -18.16
C GLN A 201 -8.28 -0.89 -18.07
N SER A 202 -7.25 -0.43 -17.36
CA SER A 202 -6.00 -1.18 -17.19
C SER A 202 -5.95 -2.01 -15.90
N GLY A 203 -6.76 -1.67 -14.90
CA GLY A 203 -6.67 -2.22 -13.55
C GLY A 203 -5.47 -1.70 -12.76
N TRP A 204 -4.70 -0.76 -13.31
CA TRP A 204 -3.57 -0.10 -12.66
C TRP A 204 -3.98 1.18 -11.96
N GLY A 205 -3.27 1.53 -10.91
CA GLY A 205 -3.48 2.81 -10.25
C GLY A 205 -2.55 3.00 -9.07
N LEU A 206 -2.82 4.05 -8.31
CA LEU A 206 -2.08 4.48 -7.15
C LEU A 206 -1.95 3.39 -6.07
N VAL A 207 -3.00 2.57 -5.89
CA VAL A 207 -2.96 1.46 -4.93
C VAL A 207 -1.82 0.50 -5.24
N TRP A 208 -1.66 0.16 -6.51
CA TRP A 208 -0.72 -0.84 -6.98
C TRP A 208 0.68 -0.29 -7.15
N SER A 209 0.79 0.91 -7.72
CA SER A 209 2.06 1.52 -8.09
C SER A 209 2.82 2.08 -6.91
N LEU A 210 2.11 2.45 -5.82
CA LEU A 210 2.69 3.09 -4.64
C LEU A 210 2.27 2.44 -3.33
N MET A 211 0.98 2.40 -2.97
CA MET A 211 0.57 1.99 -1.61
C MET A 211 0.98 0.55 -1.27
N ILE A 212 0.60 -0.42 -2.12
CA ILE A 212 0.88 -1.83 -1.92
C ILE A 212 2.39 -2.10 -1.95
N ILE A 213 3.11 -1.49 -2.90
CA ILE A 213 4.56 -1.68 -3.00
C ILE A 213 5.30 -1.06 -1.81
N MET A 214 4.88 0.12 -1.32
CA MET A 214 5.47 0.71 -0.12
C MET A 214 5.27 -0.19 1.10
N ALA A 215 4.08 -0.78 1.28
CA ALA A 215 3.84 -1.73 2.36
C ALA A 215 4.67 -3.02 2.19
N HIS A 216 4.76 -3.56 0.97
CA HIS A 216 5.60 -4.73 0.69
C HIS A 216 7.06 -4.49 1.07
N GLU A 217 7.63 -3.41 0.54
CA GLU A 217 9.04 -3.07 0.71
C GLU A 217 9.36 -2.67 2.16
N ALA A 218 8.48 -1.93 2.83
CA ALA A 218 8.64 -1.61 4.25
C ALA A 218 8.71 -2.88 5.12
N ARG A 219 7.99 -3.94 4.74
CA ARG A 219 8.03 -5.20 5.46
C ARG A 219 9.38 -5.90 5.35
N HIS A 220 10.06 -5.82 4.20
CA HIS A 220 11.45 -6.29 4.07
C HIS A 220 12.37 -5.54 5.05
N ASN A 221 12.16 -4.23 5.26
CA ASN A 221 12.98 -3.45 6.21
C ASN A 221 12.86 -3.92 7.66
N GLU A 222 11.71 -4.48 8.05
CA GLU A 222 11.50 -5.04 9.39
C GLU A 222 12.17 -6.41 9.59
N GLY A 223 12.94 -6.89 8.61
CA GLY A 223 13.66 -8.16 8.69
C GLY A 223 12.82 -9.38 8.32
N TYR A 224 11.76 -9.19 7.51
CA TYR A 224 10.90 -10.25 7.01
C TYR A 224 11.12 -10.48 5.51
N PRO A 225 12.21 -11.16 5.11
CA PRO A 225 12.47 -11.47 3.72
C PRO A 225 11.47 -12.52 3.20
N HIS A 226 11.42 -12.66 1.87
CA HIS A 226 10.80 -13.81 1.23
C HIS A 226 11.43 -15.12 1.73
N THR A 227 10.59 -16.05 2.16
CA THR A 227 11.06 -17.28 2.84
C THR A 227 11.01 -18.53 1.96
N CYS A 228 10.45 -18.46 0.75
CA CYS A 228 10.34 -19.61 -0.12
C CYS A 228 11.63 -19.89 -0.90
N ALA A 229 12.17 -21.11 -0.76
CA ALA A 229 13.35 -21.54 -1.53
C ALA A 229 13.06 -21.76 -3.03
N ALA A 230 11.81 -22.06 -3.40
CA ALA A 230 11.40 -22.33 -4.78
C ALA A 230 11.15 -21.07 -5.62
N GLY A 231 11.11 -19.89 -5.00
CA GLY A 231 10.92 -18.61 -5.68
C GLY A 231 11.47 -17.47 -4.82
N PRO A 232 12.47 -16.69 -5.30
CA PRO A 232 13.14 -15.66 -4.49
C PRO A 232 12.23 -14.49 -4.09
N THR A 233 11.00 -14.49 -4.57
CA THR A 233 10.01 -13.43 -4.49
C THR A 233 8.72 -13.88 -3.81
N MET A 234 8.75 -15.08 -3.19
CA MET A 234 7.60 -15.73 -2.57
C MET A 234 7.81 -15.97 -1.08
N ASP A 235 6.72 -15.88 -0.33
CA ASP A 235 6.64 -16.29 1.06
C ASP A 235 6.31 -17.79 1.14
N ASN A 236 6.53 -18.47 2.27
CA ASN A 236 6.05 -19.84 2.39
C ASN A 236 4.55 -19.86 2.62
N THR A 237 4.06 -19.06 3.57
CA THR A 237 2.65 -19.04 4.00
C THR A 237 2.15 -17.62 4.27
N ILE A 238 0.84 -17.42 4.30
CA ILE A 238 0.27 -16.12 4.72
C ILE A 238 0.59 -15.84 6.20
N ALA A 239 0.58 -16.89 7.04
CA ALA A 239 0.68 -16.79 8.50
C ALA A 239 2.04 -16.26 8.99
N GLU A 240 3.10 -16.33 8.18
CA GLU A 240 4.39 -15.74 8.55
C GLU A 240 4.40 -14.22 8.44
N LEU A 241 3.38 -13.63 7.78
CA LEU A 241 3.26 -12.19 7.56
C LEU A 241 4.56 -11.60 7.00
N GLY A 242 5.16 -12.30 6.02
CA GLY A 242 6.25 -11.79 5.20
C GLY A 242 5.76 -10.67 4.26
N ALA A 243 6.59 -10.26 3.31
CA ALA A 243 6.22 -9.16 2.42
C ALA A 243 4.96 -9.47 1.59
N ASN A 244 4.80 -10.69 1.07
CA ASN A 244 3.54 -11.09 0.40
C ASN A 244 2.41 -11.33 1.41
N GLY A 245 2.70 -11.79 2.62
CA GLY A 245 1.73 -11.90 3.72
C GLY A 245 1.09 -10.55 4.08
N VAL A 246 1.89 -9.48 4.11
CA VAL A 246 1.41 -8.10 4.32
C VAL A 246 0.59 -7.62 3.12
N VAL A 247 1.04 -7.86 1.88
CA VAL A 247 0.25 -7.49 0.69
C VAL A 247 -1.10 -8.23 0.66
N TYR A 248 -1.12 -9.52 0.96
CA TYR A 248 -2.37 -10.30 1.08
C TYR A 248 -3.31 -9.67 2.11
N SER A 249 -2.78 -9.37 3.28
CA SER A 249 -3.55 -8.84 4.41
C SER A 249 -4.05 -7.43 4.09
N LEU A 250 -3.22 -6.54 3.54
CA LEU A 250 -3.63 -5.19 3.18
C LEU A 250 -4.74 -5.19 2.12
N ASN A 251 -4.65 -6.03 1.09
CA ASN A 251 -5.74 -6.19 0.12
C ASN A 251 -7.03 -6.71 0.77
N THR A 252 -6.91 -7.69 1.67
CA THR A 252 -8.06 -8.19 2.45
C THR A 252 -8.69 -7.07 3.28
N TRP A 253 -7.88 -6.22 3.92
CA TRP A 253 -8.35 -5.10 4.72
C TRP A 253 -9.01 -4.01 3.88
N LEU A 254 -8.42 -3.65 2.74
CA LEU A 254 -9.02 -2.71 1.80
C LEU A 254 -10.36 -3.21 1.25
N ALA A 255 -10.51 -4.53 1.06
CA ALA A 255 -11.73 -5.15 0.56
C ALA A 255 -12.85 -5.25 1.61
N TYR A 256 -12.51 -5.53 2.87
CA TYR A 256 -13.49 -5.96 3.87
C TYR A 256 -13.56 -5.09 5.13
N HIS A 257 -12.49 -4.35 5.43
CA HIS A 257 -12.33 -3.65 6.71
C HIS A 257 -12.26 -2.13 6.59
N THR A 258 -12.56 -1.57 5.41
CA THR A 258 -12.66 -0.11 5.18
C THR A 258 -14.11 0.36 5.24
N GLU A 259 -14.33 1.65 5.41
CA GLU A 259 -15.65 2.26 5.29
C GLU A 259 -16.17 2.13 3.83
N PRO A 260 -17.35 1.53 3.60
CA PRO A 260 -17.85 1.29 2.25
C PRO A 260 -18.06 2.57 1.41
N GLY A 261 -18.50 3.67 2.03
CA GLY A 261 -18.70 4.96 1.35
C GLY A 261 -17.41 5.55 0.79
N PHE A 262 -16.29 5.34 1.47
CA PHE A 262 -14.98 5.83 1.05
C PHE A 262 -14.53 5.18 -0.26
N PHE A 263 -14.73 3.87 -0.42
CA PHE A 263 -14.37 3.16 -1.66
C PHE A 263 -15.48 3.14 -2.71
N TYR A 264 -16.55 3.91 -2.50
CA TYR A 264 -17.65 4.01 -3.45
C TYR A 264 -17.20 4.67 -4.75
N THR A 265 -17.29 3.93 -5.85
CA THR A 265 -17.09 4.50 -7.21
C THR A 265 -18.42 4.77 -7.87
N ASN A 266 -18.44 5.71 -8.82
CA ASN A 266 -19.68 6.03 -9.51
C ASN A 266 -20.22 4.88 -10.38
N THR A 267 -19.42 3.87 -10.76
CA THR A 267 -19.88 2.66 -11.50
C THR A 267 -18.77 1.59 -11.60
N PRO A 268 -18.97 0.33 -11.16
CA PRO A 268 -19.83 -0.16 -10.08
C PRO A 268 -19.41 0.33 -8.68
N PRO A 269 -20.35 0.57 -7.74
CA PRO A 269 -20.08 1.00 -6.37
C PRO A 269 -18.98 0.25 -5.64
N ASP A 270 -18.98 -1.09 -5.76
CA ASP A 270 -18.07 -1.96 -5.02
C ASP A 270 -16.81 -2.33 -5.81
N TYR A 271 -16.61 -1.79 -7.02
CA TYR A 271 -15.55 -2.19 -7.94
C TYR A 271 -14.17 -2.24 -7.28
N TYR A 272 -13.79 -1.19 -6.55
CA TYR A 272 -12.50 -1.16 -5.88
C TYR A 272 -12.35 -2.22 -4.80
N ARG A 273 -13.39 -2.45 -3.99
CA ARG A 273 -13.35 -3.47 -2.93
C ARG A 273 -13.31 -4.88 -3.51
N GLU A 274 -14.09 -5.15 -4.54
CA GLU A 274 -14.07 -6.44 -5.22
C GLU A 274 -12.72 -6.70 -5.92
N GLN A 275 -12.10 -5.65 -6.50
CA GLN A 275 -10.76 -5.76 -7.08
C GLN A 275 -9.70 -6.08 -6.02
N MET A 276 -9.79 -5.49 -4.81
CA MET A 276 -8.90 -5.81 -3.69
C MET A 276 -9.11 -7.26 -3.21
N ALA A 277 -10.36 -7.71 -3.11
CA ALA A 277 -10.67 -9.10 -2.76
C ALA A 277 -10.12 -10.09 -3.80
N TYR A 278 -10.29 -9.79 -5.09
CA TYR A 278 -9.76 -10.58 -6.19
C TYR A 278 -8.23 -10.64 -6.14
N ALA A 279 -7.57 -9.52 -5.86
CA ALA A 279 -6.12 -9.48 -5.77
C ALA A 279 -5.57 -10.26 -4.57
N ALA A 280 -6.21 -10.18 -3.40
CA ALA A 280 -5.88 -11.02 -2.25
C ALA A 280 -5.99 -12.51 -2.60
N ALA A 281 -7.09 -12.91 -3.25
CA ALA A 281 -7.28 -14.30 -3.69
C ALA A 281 -6.23 -14.73 -4.72
N SER A 282 -5.89 -13.85 -5.68
CA SER A 282 -4.91 -14.14 -6.71
C SER A 282 -3.51 -14.29 -6.13
N LEU A 283 -3.14 -13.47 -5.14
CA LEU A 283 -1.83 -13.55 -4.49
C LEU A 283 -1.60 -14.91 -3.82
N ARG A 284 -2.65 -15.60 -3.36
CA ARG A 284 -2.54 -16.97 -2.82
C ARG A 284 -1.97 -17.97 -3.83
N GLN A 285 -2.10 -17.70 -5.13
CA GLN A 285 -1.60 -18.58 -6.19
C GLN A 285 -0.14 -18.31 -6.57
N VAL A 286 0.30 -17.07 -6.41
CA VAL A 286 1.56 -16.59 -7.00
C VAL A 286 2.56 -16.05 -5.98
N GLY A 287 2.10 -15.66 -4.79
CA GLY A 287 2.94 -15.07 -3.74
C GLY A 287 3.41 -16.04 -2.67
N PHE A 288 2.92 -17.30 -2.69
CA PHE A 288 3.17 -18.28 -1.63
C PHE A 288 3.46 -19.68 -2.17
N CYS A 289 4.37 -20.39 -1.49
CA CYS A 289 4.77 -21.74 -1.90
C CYS A 289 3.99 -22.88 -1.22
N LEU A 290 3.53 -22.67 0.01
CA LEU A 290 2.86 -23.68 0.83
C LEU A 290 1.41 -23.31 1.19
N GLU A 291 0.94 -22.14 0.76
CA GLU A 291 -0.43 -21.72 0.97
C GLU A 291 -1.37 -22.54 0.06
N PRO A 292 -2.47 -23.12 0.59
CA PRO A 292 -3.46 -23.77 -0.24
C PRO A 292 -3.95 -22.85 -1.35
N THR A 293 -3.82 -23.30 -2.59
CA THR A 293 -4.28 -22.55 -3.74
C THR A 293 -5.81 -22.47 -3.71
N VAL A 294 -6.31 -21.26 -3.83
CA VAL A 294 -7.73 -21.01 -4.11
C VAL A 294 -7.80 -20.48 -5.52
N THR A 295 -8.72 -20.99 -6.33
CA THR A 295 -9.04 -20.39 -7.63
C THR A 295 -9.84 -19.13 -7.36
N PRO A 296 -9.31 -17.92 -7.65
CA PRO A 296 -10.12 -16.72 -7.58
C PRO A 296 -11.38 -16.91 -8.43
N GLY A 297 -12.49 -16.31 -7.98
CA GLY A 297 -13.60 -16.07 -8.90
C GLY A 297 -13.14 -15.26 -10.11
N PRO A 298 -13.97 -15.14 -11.16
CA PRO A 298 -13.67 -14.17 -12.21
C PRO A 298 -13.46 -12.77 -11.58
N PRO A 299 -12.51 -11.97 -12.08
CA PRO A 299 -12.35 -10.61 -11.64
C PRO A 299 -13.64 -9.85 -11.93
N PRO A 300 -13.92 -8.82 -11.11
CA PRO A 300 -14.98 -7.87 -11.39
C PRO A 300 -14.98 -7.43 -12.85
N PRO A 301 -16.15 -7.36 -13.50
CA PRO A 301 -16.22 -6.78 -14.82
C PRO A 301 -15.73 -5.33 -14.75
N LEU A 302 -14.90 -4.95 -15.70
CA LEU A 302 -14.55 -3.54 -15.87
C LEU A 302 -15.83 -2.76 -16.21
N PRO A 303 -16.04 -1.55 -15.64
CA PRO A 303 -17.16 -0.69 -16.00
C PRO A 303 -17.23 -0.34 -17.49
#